data_AF-A0A7S0UDY2-F1
#
_entry.id   AF-A0A7S0UDY2-F1
#
_cell.length_a   1.000
_cell.length_b   1.000
_cell.length_c   1.000
_cell.angle_alpha   90.00
_cell.angle_beta   90.00
_cell.angle_gamma   90.00
#
_symmetry.space_group_name_H-M   'P 1'
#
loop_
_entity.id
_entity.type
_entity.pdbx_description
1 polymer ?
#
loop_
_entity_poly.entity_id
_entity_poly.type
_entity_poly.pdbx_seq_one_letter_code
_entity_poly.pdbx_strand_id
1 'polypeptide(L)'
;AGFPPPRRYLEKVSGPVDAPIPISEPALPIPRLPTPPSNGLGSEEDSIQNCRMLRPKPARKDMAKYKKYAGKVMRFTARWDSERPEESCRTFIISYYPADDTLSIWETSGNGRNTGMASGKFLERMKLPKPGTSGSKIAYYQQPDLYIGAVVTAQTRRFVLTSMDRFTSRLMDVDDGPEVVAEDSSRSIEERLAERISNADALEIRDKCRIADRAKTNMLALEPLMEIMADHLYGFSDKDIMTLIDAVRGDPADFSGMIDYERFCTQFLGLSSDGGAGPPAVSHSRSASGGGDGGGKQAE
;
A
#
# COMPACT_ATOMS: atom_id res chain seq x y z
N ALA A 1 48.59 33.27 -64.86
CA ALA A 1 48.84 31.94 -64.26
C ALA A 1 48.52 32.03 -62.78
N GLY A 2 47.35 31.55 -62.35
CA GLY A 2 46.99 31.51 -60.94
C GLY A 2 47.52 30.21 -60.33
N PHE A 3 48.33 30.31 -59.27
CA PHE A 3 48.79 29.12 -58.55
C PHE A 3 47.59 28.32 -58.04
N PRO A 4 47.62 26.97 -58.14
CA PRO A 4 46.54 26.14 -57.62
C PRO A 4 46.44 26.27 -56.10
N PRO A 5 45.22 26.15 -55.52
CA PRO A 5 45.03 26.27 -54.09
C PRO A 5 45.94 25.33 -53.29
N PRO A 6 46.49 25.76 -52.14
CA PRO A 6 47.61 25.12 -51.47
C PRO A 6 47.37 23.64 -51.13
N ARG A 7 46.13 23.28 -50.80
CA ARG A 7 45.72 21.89 -50.56
C ARG A 7 45.92 20.99 -51.78
N ARG A 8 45.53 21.45 -52.99
CA ARG A 8 45.71 20.70 -54.25
C ARG A 8 47.17 20.57 -54.67
N TYR A 9 47.99 21.57 -54.34
CA TYR A 9 49.43 21.51 -54.60
C TYR A 9 50.12 20.50 -53.67
N LEU A 10 49.80 20.55 -52.37
CA LEU A 10 50.32 19.62 -51.38
C LEU A 10 49.89 18.16 -51.64
N GLU A 11 48.62 17.93 -52.02
CA GLU A 11 48.15 16.59 -52.42
C GLU A 11 48.96 15.97 -53.58
N LYS A 12 49.45 16.81 -54.51
CA LYS A 12 50.25 16.35 -55.65
C LYS A 12 51.72 16.09 -55.32
N VAL A 13 52.30 16.83 -54.37
CA VAL A 13 53.73 16.79 -54.07
C VAL A 13 54.06 15.82 -52.93
N SER A 14 53.19 15.72 -51.92
CA SER A 14 53.45 14.95 -50.69
C SER A 14 52.45 13.81 -50.42
N GLY A 15 51.46 13.58 -51.28
CA GLY A 15 50.41 12.58 -51.06
C GLY A 15 49.20 13.14 -50.28
N PRO A 16 48.27 12.28 -49.82
CA PRO A 16 46.99 12.71 -49.24
C PRO A 16 47.15 13.70 -48.10
N VAL A 17 46.48 14.86 -48.18
CA VAL A 17 46.53 15.90 -47.15
C VAL A 17 45.54 15.57 -46.03
N ASP A 18 46.03 15.55 -44.79
CA ASP A 18 45.24 15.26 -43.60
C ASP A 18 44.00 16.15 -43.45
N ALA A 19 43.00 15.62 -42.76
CA ALA A 19 41.78 16.35 -42.44
C ALA A 19 42.08 17.50 -41.46
N PRO A 20 41.34 18.62 -41.52
CA PRO A 20 41.50 19.71 -40.56
C PRO A 20 41.28 19.18 -39.14
N ILE A 21 42.24 19.41 -38.26
CA ILE A 21 42.10 19.05 -36.85
C ILE A 21 41.03 19.95 -36.25
N PRO A 22 39.92 19.41 -35.72
CA PRO A 22 38.90 20.21 -35.07
C PRO A 22 39.44 20.68 -33.72
N ILE A 23 40.03 21.87 -33.70
CA ILE A 23 40.43 22.54 -32.46
C ILE A 23 39.17 23.22 -31.92
N SER A 24 38.42 22.49 -31.09
CA SER A 24 37.30 23.03 -30.34
C SER A 24 37.66 23.08 -28.87
N GLU A 25 37.87 24.27 -28.33
CA GLU A 25 38.02 24.45 -26.89
C GLU A 25 36.65 24.23 -26.22
N PRO A 26 36.56 23.40 -25.16
CA PRO A 26 35.32 23.24 -24.43
C PRO A 26 34.98 24.56 -23.73
N ALA A 27 33.81 25.13 -24.04
CA ALA A 27 33.34 26.33 -23.37
C ALA A 27 33.14 26.04 -21.87
N LEU A 28 33.81 26.81 -21.02
CA LEU A 28 33.59 26.73 -19.58
C LEU A 28 32.16 27.19 -19.26
N PRO A 29 31.38 26.43 -18.47
CA PRO A 29 30.06 26.87 -18.07
C PRO A 29 30.18 28.11 -17.19
N ILE A 30 29.37 29.12 -17.51
CA ILE A 30 29.30 30.37 -16.73
C ILE A 30 28.90 30.00 -15.29
N PRO A 31 29.67 30.41 -14.26
CA PRO A 31 29.33 30.09 -12.87
C PRO A 31 28.01 30.75 -12.50
N ARG A 32 27.02 29.94 -12.13
CA ARG A 32 25.74 30.40 -11.59
C ARG A 32 25.92 30.57 -10.09
N LEU A 33 25.62 31.76 -9.58
CA LEU A 33 25.58 31.97 -8.14
C LEU A 33 24.43 31.13 -7.53
N PRO A 34 24.63 30.53 -6.34
CA PRO A 34 23.55 29.86 -5.64
C PRO A 34 22.48 30.88 -5.24
N THR A 35 21.24 30.42 -5.08
CA THR A 35 20.18 31.24 -4.50
C THR A 35 20.58 31.66 -3.08
N PRO A 36 20.36 32.94 -2.71
CA PRO A 36 20.68 33.39 -1.37
C PRO A 36 19.84 32.65 -0.33
N PRO A 37 20.34 32.50 0.91
CA PRO A 37 19.57 31.93 2.01
C PRO A 37 18.33 32.78 2.30
N SER A 38 17.27 32.15 2.81
CA SER A 38 16.07 32.84 3.24
C SER A 38 16.38 33.85 4.36
N ASN A 39 15.73 35.02 4.31
CA ASN A 39 15.87 36.09 5.29
C ASN A 39 15.00 35.87 6.56
N GLY A 40 14.28 34.74 6.65
CA GLY A 40 13.43 34.41 7.79
C GLY A 40 12.10 35.16 7.85
N LEU A 41 11.75 35.95 6.83
CA LEU A 41 10.49 36.66 6.72
C LEU A 41 9.61 36.00 5.65
N GLY A 42 8.36 35.70 6.02
CA GLY A 42 7.41 35.03 5.14
C GLY A 42 7.66 33.53 5.00
N SER A 43 7.04 32.92 3.98
CA SER A 43 7.28 31.51 3.65
C SER A 43 8.47 31.36 2.71
N GLU A 44 9.21 30.27 2.81
CA GLU A 44 10.40 30.02 1.98
C GLU A 44 10.05 30.00 0.49
N GLU A 45 8.88 29.47 0.13
CA GLU A 45 8.42 29.45 -1.26
C GLU A 45 8.21 30.87 -1.82
N ASP A 46 7.81 31.82 -0.98
CA ASP A 46 7.59 33.22 -1.36
C ASP A 46 8.91 33.99 -1.43
N SER A 47 9.80 33.79 -0.45
CA SER A 47 11.16 34.36 -0.46
C SER A 47 11.95 33.93 -1.70
N ILE A 48 11.81 32.66 -2.13
CA ILE A 48 12.43 32.15 -3.35
C ILE A 48 11.88 32.85 -4.61
N GLN A 49 10.58 33.15 -4.68
CA GLN A 49 10.02 33.86 -5.83
C GLN A 49 10.60 35.27 -5.97
N ASN A 50 10.84 35.96 -4.86
CA ASN A 50 11.46 37.28 -4.84
C ASN A 50 12.91 37.24 -5.39
N CYS A 51 13.64 36.15 -5.16
CA CYS A 51 14.99 35.96 -5.70
C CYS A 51 14.98 35.53 -7.18
N ARG A 52 13.90 34.89 -7.64
CA ARG A 52 13.81 34.33 -9.00
C ARG A 52 13.36 35.34 -10.05
N MET A 53 12.53 36.32 -9.68
CA MET A 53 11.96 37.31 -10.59
C MET A 53 11.97 38.70 -9.96
N LEU A 54 12.31 39.74 -10.73
CA LEU A 54 12.25 41.13 -10.27
C LEU A 54 10.85 41.55 -9.81
N ARG A 55 9.80 40.99 -10.43
CA ARG A 55 8.41 41.12 -9.99
C ARG A 55 7.95 39.75 -9.46
N PRO A 56 7.81 39.59 -8.14
CA PRO A 56 7.45 38.29 -7.57
C PRO A 56 6.05 37.89 -8.05
N LYS A 57 5.93 36.62 -8.43
CA LYS A 57 4.65 35.99 -8.72
C LYS A 57 4.26 35.13 -7.52
N PRO A 58 2.96 35.01 -7.21
CA PRO A 58 2.52 34.13 -6.13
C PRO A 58 2.96 32.69 -6.43
N ALA A 59 3.43 31.98 -5.40
CA ALA A 59 3.82 30.59 -5.51
C ALA A 59 2.63 29.73 -5.99
N ARG A 60 2.88 28.88 -7.00
CA ARG A 60 1.86 27.97 -7.54
C ARG A 60 1.68 26.80 -6.58
N LYS A 61 0.45 26.56 -6.14
CA LYS A 61 0.09 25.37 -5.36
C LYS A 61 -0.08 24.17 -6.29
N ASP A 62 0.29 22.98 -5.82
CA ASP A 62 0.07 21.73 -6.55
C ASP A 62 -1.42 21.35 -6.55
N MET A 63 -2.13 21.85 -7.56
CA MET A 63 -3.57 21.61 -7.71
C MET A 63 -3.90 20.13 -7.89
N ALA A 64 -3.00 19.34 -8.49
CA ALA A 64 -3.19 17.90 -8.64
C ALA A 64 -3.20 17.19 -7.28
N LYS A 65 -2.22 17.50 -6.42
CA LYS A 65 -2.12 17.01 -5.04
C LYS A 65 -3.34 17.44 -4.22
N TYR A 66 -3.71 18.72 -4.30
CA TYR A 66 -4.88 19.24 -3.61
C TYR A 66 -6.16 18.49 -3.99
N LYS A 67 -6.37 18.19 -5.27
CA LYS A 67 -7.54 17.41 -5.74
C LYS A 67 -7.50 15.96 -5.27
N LYS A 68 -6.35 15.28 -5.35
CA LYS A 68 -6.19 13.87 -4.91
C LYS A 68 -6.51 13.68 -3.43
N TYR A 69 -6.12 14.65 -2.62
CA TYR A 69 -6.21 14.61 -1.16
C TYR A 69 -7.28 15.53 -0.57
N ALA A 70 -8.17 16.08 -1.40
CA ALA A 70 -9.23 16.98 -0.95
C ALA A 70 -10.10 16.29 0.12
N GLY A 71 -10.18 16.90 1.31
CA GLY A 71 -10.97 16.39 2.44
C GLY A 71 -10.37 15.17 3.16
N LYS A 72 -9.23 14.62 2.70
CA LYS A 72 -8.55 13.52 3.39
C LYS A 72 -7.68 14.07 4.51
N VAL A 73 -7.78 13.47 5.69
CA VAL A 73 -6.98 13.84 6.87
C VAL A 73 -6.40 12.58 7.46
N MET A 74 -5.10 12.59 7.68
CA MET A 74 -4.38 11.49 8.29
C MET A 74 -4.27 11.73 9.79
N ARG A 75 -4.79 10.81 10.62
CA ARG A 75 -4.76 10.92 12.09
C ARG A 75 -3.90 9.84 12.71
N PHE A 76 -3.07 10.27 13.66
CA PHE A 76 -2.20 9.42 14.46
C PHE A 76 -2.42 9.73 15.93
N THR A 77 -2.41 8.68 16.75
CA THR A 77 -2.29 8.82 18.20
C THR A 77 -0.82 8.86 18.55
N ALA A 78 -0.43 9.84 19.35
CA ALA A 78 0.94 10.03 19.78
C ALA A 78 1.03 10.19 21.30
N ARG A 79 2.18 9.83 21.84
CA ARG A 79 2.55 10.09 23.23
C ARG A 79 3.76 11.02 23.28
N TRP A 80 3.90 11.77 24.37
CA TRP A 80 5.08 12.58 24.56
C TRP A 80 6.27 11.69 24.97
N ASP A 81 7.40 11.88 24.29
CA ASP A 81 8.71 11.34 24.64
C ASP A 81 9.37 12.25 25.72
N SER A 82 9.07 11.97 26.99
CA SER A 82 9.62 12.68 28.15
C SER A 82 10.00 11.66 29.22
N GLU A 83 11.08 11.93 29.95
CA GLU A 83 11.54 11.11 31.09
C GLU A 83 10.59 11.22 32.29
N ARG A 84 9.72 12.23 32.31
CA ARG A 84 8.78 12.50 33.39
C ARG A 84 7.51 11.68 33.22
N PRO A 85 7.15 10.81 34.18
CA PRO A 85 5.97 9.93 34.05
C PRO A 85 4.66 10.73 33.94
N GLU A 86 4.56 11.89 34.58
CA GLU A 86 3.39 12.79 34.48
C GLU A 86 3.16 13.41 33.09
N GLU A 87 4.18 13.44 32.25
CA GLU A 87 4.08 13.91 30.85
C GLU A 87 3.82 12.74 29.89
N SER A 88 4.29 11.54 30.25
CA SER A 88 4.13 10.32 29.46
C SER A 88 2.67 9.82 29.35
N CYS A 89 1.83 10.15 30.34
CA CYS A 89 0.42 9.75 30.36
C CYS A 89 -0.49 10.62 29.48
N ARG A 90 0.04 11.70 28.90
CA ARG A 90 -0.69 12.58 27.97
C ARG A 90 -0.75 11.97 26.58
N THR A 91 -1.94 11.97 26.00
CA THR A 91 -2.19 11.47 24.65
C THR A 91 -2.50 12.61 23.71
N PHE A 92 -1.92 12.56 22.52
CA PHE A 92 -2.06 13.57 21.50
C PHE A 92 -2.64 12.95 20.23
N ILE A 93 -3.45 13.71 19.52
CA ILE A 93 -3.89 13.39 18.17
C ILE A 93 -3.14 14.31 17.22
N ILE A 94 -2.32 13.69 16.38
CA ILE A 94 -1.54 14.35 15.34
C ILE A 94 -2.33 14.20 14.04
N SER A 95 -2.79 15.32 13.47
CA SER A 95 -3.54 15.34 12.22
C SER A 95 -2.69 15.96 11.11
N TYR A 96 -2.36 15.15 10.09
CA TYR A 96 -1.65 15.54 8.89
C TYR A 96 -2.61 15.74 7.72
N TYR A 97 -2.40 16.80 6.94
CA TYR A 97 -3.21 17.17 5.80
C TYR A 97 -2.41 16.96 4.51
N PRO A 98 -2.56 15.82 3.83
CA PRO A 98 -1.78 15.52 2.62
C PRO A 98 -2.08 16.45 1.43
N ALA A 99 -3.13 17.27 1.49
CA ALA A 99 -3.45 18.24 0.45
C ALA A 99 -2.50 19.45 0.43
N ASP A 100 -1.93 19.84 1.57
CA ASP A 100 -1.08 21.03 1.71
C ASP A 100 0.17 20.83 2.59
N ASP A 101 0.44 19.59 2.99
CA ASP A 101 1.60 19.17 3.81
C ASP A 101 1.68 19.93 5.14
N THR A 102 0.52 20.17 5.74
CA THR A 102 0.42 20.81 7.05
C THR A 102 0.04 19.82 8.14
N LEU A 103 0.35 20.20 9.38
CA LEU A 103 0.18 19.38 10.56
C LEU A 103 -0.48 20.19 11.67
N SER A 104 -1.33 19.55 12.44
CA SER A 104 -1.90 20.08 13.67
C SER A 104 -1.83 19.05 14.78
N ILE A 105 -1.70 19.51 16.02
CA ILE A 105 -1.56 18.64 17.19
C ILE A 105 -2.62 19.04 18.20
N TRP A 106 -3.42 18.07 18.61
CA TRP A 106 -4.44 18.22 19.64
C TRP A 106 -4.08 17.37 20.85
N GLU A 107 -4.07 17.97 22.03
CA GLU A 107 -3.97 17.26 23.30
C GLU A 107 -5.37 16.76 23.68
N THR A 108 -5.47 15.47 23.94
CA THR A 108 -6.70 14.85 24.43
C THR A 108 -6.60 14.70 25.94
N SER A 109 -7.72 14.84 26.66
CA SER A 109 -7.79 14.25 28.00
C SER A 109 -7.66 12.74 27.78
N GLY A 110 -6.58 12.11 28.25
CA GLY A 110 -6.32 10.68 27.97
C GLY A 110 -7.43 9.73 28.43
N ASN A 111 -7.12 8.43 28.54
CA ASN A 111 -8.10 7.38 28.86
C ASN A 111 -8.84 7.52 30.23
N GLY A 112 -8.63 8.59 31.00
CA GLY A 112 -9.27 8.83 32.28
C GLY A 112 -10.26 10.00 32.27
N ARG A 113 -11.54 9.72 32.51
CA ARG A 113 -12.50 10.71 33.04
C ARG A 113 -12.12 10.99 34.50
N ASN A 114 -11.29 12.02 34.74
CA ASN A 114 -10.89 12.62 36.04
C ASN A 114 -9.39 12.97 36.15
N THR A 115 -8.62 13.04 35.05
CA THR A 115 -7.19 13.38 35.16
C THR A 115 -6.91 14.85 35.50
N GLY A 116 -7.93 15.73 35.43
CA GLY A 116 -7.75 17.17 35.61
C GLY A 116 -6.91 17.84 34.49
N MET A 117 -6.60 17.10 33.42
CA MET A 117 -5.80 17.61 32.31
C MET A 117 -6.68 18.34 31.29
N ALA A 118 -6.24 19.53 30.88
CA ALA A 118 -6.92 20.32 29.86
C ALA A 118 -6.78 19.64 28.49
N SER A 119 -7.92 19.33 27.87
CA SER A 119 -7.99 18.97 26.45
C SER A 119 -7.95 20.25 25.61
N GLY A 120 -7.17 20.28 24.53
CA GLY A 120 -7.00 21.50 23.76
C GLY A 120 -6.09 21.38 22.56
N LYS A 121 -6.06 22.46 21.76
CA LYS A 121 -5.16 22.57 20.61
C LYS A 121 -3.74 22.85 21.12
N PHE A 122 -2.81 21.92 20.88
CA PHE A 122 -1.39 22.09 21.22
C PHE A 122 -0.64 22.85 20.12
N LEU A 123 -0.91 22.49 18.86
CA LEU A 123 -0.33 23.15 17.67
C LEU A 123 -1.43 23.41 16.65
N GLU A 124 -1.54 24.67 16.22
CA GLU A 124 -2.40 25.05 15.09
C GLU A 124 -1.87 24.49 13.77
N ARG A 125 -2.77 24.29 12.81
CA ARG A 125 -2.44 23.80 11.48
C ARG A 125 -1.38 24.69 10.82
N MET A 126 -0.18 24.15 10.66
CA MET A 126 0.93 24.83 10.01
C MET A 126 1.87 23.83 9.33
N LYS A 127 2.74 24.32 8.44
CA LYS A 127 3.85 23.51 7.94
C LYS A 127 4.88 23.37 9.06
N LEU A 128 5.11 22.13 9.49
CA LEU A 128 6.02 21.83 10.60
C LEU A 128 7.43 21.54 10.05
N PRO A 129 8.46 22.34 10.41
CA PRO A 129 9.84 22.07 10.00
C PRO A 129 10.43 20.90 10.79
N LYS A 130 11.31 20.14 10.15
CA LYS A 130 12.08 19.04 10.77
C LYS A 130 13.15 19.62 11.71
N PRO A 131 13.49 18.91 12.80
CA PRO A 131 14.57 19.33 13.67
C PRO A 131 15.90 19.35 12.93
N GLY A 132 16.76 20.32 13.24
CA GLY A 132 18.08 20.44 12.62
C GLY A 132 18.12 21.11 11.25
N THR A 133 16.98 21.53 10.69
CA THR A 133 16.99 22.39 9.51
C THR A 133 17.06 23.86 9.91
N SER A 134 18.09 24.55 9.43
CA SER A 134 18.30 25.99 9.65
C SER A 134 18.80 26.64 8.37
N GLY A 135 18.35 27.86 8.08
CA GLY A 135 18.79 28.66 6.94
C GLY A 135 18.09 28.33 5.61
N SER A 136 18.86 28.07 4.56
CA SER A 136 18.42 28.02 3.15
C SER A 136 17.72 26.72 2.71
N LYS A 137 17.58 25.74 3.60
CA LYS A 137 16.99 24.43 3.28
C LYS A 137 16.14 23.96 4.45
N ILE A 138 14.96 24.56 4.62
CA ILE A 138 14.00 24.10 5.63
C ILE A 138 13.31 22.87 5.06
N ALA A 139 13.49 21.72 5.72
CA ALA A 139 12.76 20.51 5.35
C ALA A 139 11.51 20.43 6.22
N TYR A 140 10.36 20.22 5.60
CA TYR A 140 9.10 20.03 6.30
C TYR A 140 8.79 18.54 6.43
N TYR A 141 8.02 18.15 7.46
CA TYR A 141 7.49 16.79 7.56
C TYR A 141 6.60 16.47 6.37
N GLN A 142 6.82 15.31 5.78
CA GLN A 142 6.03 14.78 4.67
C GLN A 142 5.31 13.50 5.10
N GLN A 143 4.36 13.05 4.30
CA GLN A 143 3.64 11.79 4.47
C GLN A 143 4.54 10.58 4.81
N PRO A 144 5.64 10.29 4.08
CA PRO A 144 6.50 9.13 4.37
C PRO A 144 7.27 9.23 5.69
N ASP A 145 7.40 10.42 6.28
CA ASP A 145 8.05 10.59 7.60
C ASP A 145 7.12 10.20 8.76
N LEU A 146 5.84 9.97 8.48
CA LEU A 146 4.80 9.70 9.46
C LEU A 146 4.43 8.22 9.40
N TYR A 147 5.06 7.40 10.23
CA TYR A 147 4.71 5.99 10.39
C TYR A 147 4.69 5.61 11.87
N ILE A 148 4.10 4.46 12.22
CA ILE A 148 4.01 4.04 13.62
C ILE A 148 5.43 3.85 14.19
N GLY A 149 5.70 4.47 15.33
CA GLY A 149 7.02 4.51 15.96
C GLY A 149 7.89 5.71 15.55
N ALA A 150 7.50 6.48 14.53
CA ALA A 150 8.22 7.69 14.15
C ALA A 150 8.12 8.78 15.23
N VAL A 151 9.15 9.64 15.29
CA VAL A 151 9.24 10.74 16.25
C VAL A 151 9.03 12.07 15.54
N VAL A 152 7.91 12.74 15.84
CA VAL A 152 7.59 14.07 15.33
C VAL A 152 7.99 15.11 16.38
N THR A 153 8.83 16.06 15.99
CA THR A 153 9.28 17.16 16.86
C THR A 153 8.53 18.44 16.54
N ALA A 154 7.85 19.03 17.53
CA ALA A 154 7.18 20.33 17.41
C ALA A 154 7.41 21.20 18.66
N GLN A 155 7.73 22.49 18.49
CA GLN A 155 7.98 23.45 19.58
C GLN A 155 8.92 22.90 20.68
N THR A 156 10.03 22.29 20.28
CA THR A 156 11.05 21.68 21.17
C THR A 156 10.57 20.42 21.90
N ARG A 157 9.37 19.89 21.58
CA ARG A 157 8.84 18.65 22.16
C ARG A 157 8.81 17.52 21.15
N ARG A 158 9.06 16.30 21.61
CA ARG A 158 9.11 15.08 20.81
C ARG A 158 7.87 14.23 21.07
N PHE A 159 7.20 13.84 20.00
CA PHE A 159 5.99 13.04 20.02
C PHE A 159 6.26 11.72 19.28
N VAL A 160 6.08 10.59 19.97
CA VAL A 160 6.20 9.26 19.38
C VAL A 160 4.82 8.84 18.88
N LEU A 161 4.71 8.51 17.60
CA LEU A 161 3.48 7.98 17.01
C LEU A 161 3.26 6.56 17.51
N THR A 162 2.19 6.32 18.25
CA THR A 162 1.87 5.01 18.86
C THR A 162 0.91 4.21 18.00
N SER A 163 -0.08 4.86 17.38
CA SER A 163 -1.05 4.20 16.51
C SER A 163 -1.57 5.13 15.42
N MET A 164 -2.21 4.54 14.42
CA MET A 164 -2.89 5.26 13.34
C MET A 164 -4.34 4.79 13.21
N ASP A 165 -5.21 5.67 12.74
CA ASP A 165 -6.59 5.33 12.39
C ASP A 165 -6.68 4.30 11.24
N ARG A 166 -7.80 3.59 11.14
CA ARG A 166 -8.04 2.64 10.04
C ARG A 166 -8.06 3.35 8.68
N PHE A 167 -8.58 4.57 8.66
CA PHE A 167 -8.55 5.40 7.45
C PHE A 167 -7.13 5.75 7.02
N THR A 168 -6.24 6.07 7.98
CA THR A 168 -4.84 6.36 7.68
C THR A 168 -4.09 5.16 7.19
N SER A 169 -4.28 3.99 7.81
CA SER A 169 -3.70 2.73 7.34
C SER A 169 -4.04 2.52 5.87
N ARG A 170 -5.34 2.50 5.55
CA ARG A 170 -5.80 2.30 4.17
C ARG A 170 -5.25 3.35 3.21
N LEU A 171 -5.14 4.61 3.64
CA LEU A 171 -4.60 5.66 2.78
C LEU A 171 -3.10 5.49 2.54
N MET A 172 -2.33 5.05 3.54
CA MET A 172 -0.90 4.74 3.38
C MET A 172 -0.70 3.50 2.51
N ASP A 173 -1.42 2.42 2.80
CA ASP A 173 -1.31 1.16 2.07
C ASP A 173 -1.65 1.33 0.57
N VAL A 174 -2.54 2.26 0.24
CA VAL A 174 -2.92 2.60 -1.14
C VAL A 174 -1.92 3.56 -1.81
N ASP A 175 -1.18 4.35 -1.03
CA ASP A 175 -0.26 5.37 -1.55
C ASP A 175 1.24 5.01 -1.38
N ASP A 176 1.59 3.90 -0.71
CA ASP A 176 2.96 3.37 -0.62
C ASP A 176 3.36 2.72 -1.95
N GLY A 177 3.70 3.60 -2.89
CA GLY A 177 4.40 3.29 -4.11
C GLY A 177 4.66 4.54 -4.95
N PRO A 178 5.92 4.98 -5.13
CA PRO A 178 6.30 5.35 -6.48
C PRO A 178 5.99 4.15 -7.37
N GLU A 179 5.73 4.42 -8.63
CA GLU A 179 5.60 3.44 -9.71
C GLU A 179 6.91 2.63 -9.84
N VAL A 180 7.18 1.77 -8.86
CA VAL A 180 8.08 0.63 -8.93
C VAL A 180 7.12 -0.53 -9.00
N VAL A 181 7.12 -1.13 -10.18
CA VAL A 181 6.33 -2.30 -10.56
C VAL A 181 6.43 -3.34 -9.44
N ALA A 182 5.44 -3.37 -8.55
CA ALA A 182 5.25 -4.50 -7.66
C ALA A 182 4.70 -5.64 -8.53
N GLU A 183 5.63 -6.42 -9.06
CA GLU A 183 5.39 -7.65 -9.82
C GLU A 183 4.49 -8.65 -9.06
N ASP A 184 4.24 -8.44 -7.76
CA ASP A 184 3.33 -9.23 -6.94
C ASP A 184 1.84 -9.06 -7.29
N SER A 185 1.49 -8.06 -8.11
CA SER A 185 0.11 -7.89 -8.61
C SER A 185 -0.28 -8.88 -9.71
N SER A 186 0.67 -9.70 -10.16
CA SER A 186 0.47 -10.71 -11.22
C SER A 186 0.30 -12.13 -10.70
N ARG A 187 0.54 -12.38 -9.40
CA ARG A 187 0.30 -13.69 -8.78
C ARG A 187 -1.16 -13.84 -8.42
N SER A 188 -1.74 -14.98 -8.77
CA SER A 188 -3.12 -15.28 -8.41
C SER A 188 -3.24 -15.33 -6.89
N ILE A 189 -4.37 -14.87 -6.33
CA ILE A 189 -4.61 -14.85 -4.87
C ILE A 189 -4.40 -16.27 -4.27
N GLU A 190 -4.72 -17.30 -5.06
CA GLU A 190 -4.56 -18.71 -4.72
C GLU A 190 -3.07 -19.09 -4.51
N GLU A 191 -2.16 -18.56 -5.32
CA GLU A 191 -0.71 -18.82 -5.21
C GLU A 191 -0.13 -18.17 -3.96
N ARG A 192 -0.58 -16.95 -3.64
CA ARG A 192 -0.16 -16.23 -2.41
C ARG A 192 -0.64 -16.92 -1.14
N LEU A 193 -1.79 -17.59 -1.20
CA LEU A 193 -2.34 -18.37 -0.10
C LEU A 193 -1.62 -19.72 0.01
N ALA A 194 -1.35 -20.39 -1.11
CA ALA A 194 -0.64 -21.66 -1.16
C ALA A 194 0.84 -21.56 -0.71
N GLU A 195 1.53 -20.45 -0.99
CA GLU A 195 2.91 -20.23 -0.51
C GLU A 195 3.01 -20.09 1.01
N ARG A 196 1.93 -19.65 1.67
CA ARG A 196 1.90 -19.38 3.12
C ARG A 196 1.44 -20.58 3.94
N ILE A 197 0.79 -21.56 3.31
CA ILE A 197 0.21 -22.70 4.01
C ILE A 197 1.07 -23.91 3.70
N SER A 198 1.74 -24.45 4.72
CA SER A 198 2.43 -25.73 4.57
C SER A 198 1.41 -26.86 4.44
N ASN A 199 1.79 -27.98 3.81
CA ASN A 199 0.91 -29.15 3.69
C ASN A 199 0.44 -29.69 5.06
N ALA A 200 1.20 -29.45 6.13
CA ALA A 200 0.82 -29.80 7.50
C ALA A 200 -0.30 -28.89 8.01
N ASP A 201 -0.16 -27.58 7.81
CA ASP A 201 -1.17 -26.59 8.21
C ASP A 201 -2.47 -26.77 7.40
N ALA A 202 -2.37 -27.13 6.12
CA ALA A 202 -3.53 -27.43 5.29
C ALA A 202 -4.37 -28.60 5.84
N LEU A 203 -3.70 -29.63 6.39
CA LEU A 203 -4.37 -30.77 7.01
C LEU A 203 -5.04 -30.36 8.33
N GLU A 204 -4.37 -29.52 9.13
CA GLU A 204 -4.93 -28.99 10.38
C GLU A 204 -6.15 -28.09 10.12
N ILE A 205 -6.09 -27.23 9.10
CA ILE A 205 -7.22 -26.39 8.68
C ILE A 205 -8.40 -27.28 8.28
N ARG A 206 -8.16 -28.33 7.49
CA ARG A 206 -9.21 -29.28 7.09
C ARG A 206 -9.84 -29.99 8.30
N ASP A 207 -9.02 -30.45 9.24
CA ASP A 207 -9.51 -31.12 10.45
C ASP A 207 -10.31 -30.18 11.35
N LYS A 208 -9.86 -28.92 11.51
CA LYS A 208 -10.59 -27.87 12.23
C LYS A 208 -11.93 -27.54 11.56
N CYS A 209 -11.97 -27.44 10.23
CA CYS A 209 -13.21 -27.25 9.47
C CYS A 209 -14.18 -28.43 9.65
N ARG A 210 -13.67 -29.67 9.65
CA ARG A 210 -14.48 -30.88 9.88
C ARG A 210 -15.02 -30.97 11.31
N ILE A 211 -14.27 -30.49 12.30
CA ILE A 211 -14.72 -30.42 13.70
C ILE A 211 -15.80 -29.33 13.87
N ALA A 212 -15.66 -28.21 13.16
CA ALA A 212 -16.66 -27.13 13.17
C ALA A 212 -17.97 -27.54 12.46
N ASP A 213 -17.88 -28.42 11.45
CA ASP A 213 -19.02 -29.02 10.76
C ASP A 213 -19.69 -30.15 11.58
N ARG A 214 -20.56 -29.75 12.51
CA ARG A 214 -21.36 -30.70 13.32
C ARG A 214 -22.31 -31.56 12.48
N ALA A 215 -22.74 -31.07 11.32
CA ALA A 215 -23.73 -31.71 10.47
C ALA A 215 -23.11 -32.67 9.43
N LYS A 216 -21.78 -32.61 9.24
CA LYS A 216 -21.03 -33.33 8.20
C LYS A 216 -21.61 -33.07 6.81
N THR A 217 -22.06 -31.85 6.58
CA THR A 217 -22.68 -31.40 5.33
C THR A 217 -21.67 -30.79 4.35
N ASN A 218 -20.37 -30.78 4.71
CA ASN A 218 -19.28 -30.14 3.96
C ASN A 218 -19.45 -28.62 3.78
N MET A 219 -20.37 -28.04 4.54
CA MET A 219 -20.79 -26.64 4.47
C MET A 219 -20.52 -25.98 5.81
N LEU A 220 -19.80 -24.86 5.79
CA LEU A 220 -19.46 -24.09 6.98
C LEU A 220 -19.91 -22.64 6.82
N ALA A 221 -20.42 -22.03 7.87
CA ALA A 221 -20.73 -20.60 7.85
C ALA A 221 -19.44 -19.77 7.74
N LEU A 222 -19.53 -18.58 7.15
CA LEU A 222 -18.39 -17.68 6.94
C LEU A 222 -17.63 -17.37 8.24
N GLU A 223 -18.36 -17.13 9.34
CA GLU A 223 -17.77 -16.76 10.63
C GLU A 223 -16.77 -17.82 11.16
N PRO A 224 -17.16 -19.11 11.34
CA PRO A 224 -16.22 -20.12 11.79
C PRO A 224 -15.07 -20.40 10.81
N LEU A 225 -15.29 -20.24 9.50
CA LEU A 225 -14.20 -20.38 8.52
C LEU A 225 -13.14 -19.27 8.67
N MET A 226 -13.59 -18.03 8.85
CA MET A 226 -12.70 -16.89 9.07
C MET A 226 -11.92 -17.01 10.37
N GLU A 227 -12.53 -17.57 11.43
CA GLU A 227 -11.86 -17.82 12.70
C GLU A 227 -10.73 -18.84 12.57
N ILE A 228 -10.97 -19.94 11.84
CA ILE A 228 -9.96 -20.99 11.60
C ILE A 228 -8.80 -20.47 10.73
N MET A 229 -9.09 -19.59 9.77
CA MET A 229 -8.09 -19.06 8.83
C MET A 229 -7.45 -17.74 9.25
N ALA A 230 -7.83 -17.17 10.40
CA ALA A 230 -7.37 -15.85 10.84
C ALA A 230 -5.84 -15.73 10.87
N ASP A 231 -5.15 -16.78 11.32
CA ASP A 231 -3.69 -16.83 11.44
C ASP A 231 -2.98 -16.84 10.07
N HIS A 232 -3.64 -17.36 9.03
CA HIS A 232 -3.07 -17.48 7.68
C HIS A 232 -3.51 -16.34 6.73
N LEU A 233 -4.57 -15.60 7.09
CA LEU A 233 -5.10 -14.47 6.32
C LEU A 233 -4.51 -13.11 6.70
N TYR A 234 -3.49 -13.07 7.58
CA TYR A 234 -2.84 -11.82 7.98
C TYR A 234 -2.20 -11.10 6.77
N GLY A 235 -2.70 -9.90 6.45
CA GLY A 235 -2.20 -9.06 5.35
C GLY A 235 -2.90 -9.23 4.00
N PHE A 236 -3.99 -10.00 3.92
CA PHE A 236 -4.90 -9.95 2.77
C PHE A 236 -5.89 -8.78 2.92
N SER A 237 -6.20 -8.11 1.81
CA SER A 237 -7.20 -7.04 1.84
C SER A 237 -8.61 -7.62 1.95
N ASP A 238 -9.55 -6.85 2.50
CA ASP A 238 -10.98 -7.24 2.55
C ASP A 238 -11.50 -7.68 1.16
N LYS A 239 -10.99 -7.06 0.09
CA LYS A 239 -11.34 -7.41 -1.29
C LYS A 239 -10.79 -8.76 -1.73
N ASP A 240 -9.57 -9.11 -1.33
CA ASP A 240 -8.95 -10.40 -1.64
C ASP A 240 -9.67 -11.53 -0.90
N ILE A 241 -10.04 -11.29 0.36
CA ILE A 241 -10.83 -12.22 1.18
C ILE A 241 -12.19 -12.48 0.54
N MET A 242 -12.88 -11.42 0.09
CA MET A 242 -14.16 -11.57 -0.62
C MET A 242 -14.00 -12.32 -1.95
N THR A 243 -12.89 -12.12 -2.66
CA THR A 243 -12.59 -12.85 -3.91
C THR A 243 -12.34 -14.35 -3.65
N LEU A 244 -11.67 -14.69 -2.55
CA LEU A 244 -11.50 -16.09 -2.10
C LEU A 244 -12.84 -16.76 -1.75
N ILE A 245 -13.71 -16.02 -1.04
CA ILE A 245 -15.03 -16.52 -0.65
C ILE A 245 -15.91 -16.71 -1.88
N ASP A 246 -15.91 -15.75 -2.81
CA ASP A 246 -16.69 -15.82 -4.05
C ASP A 246 -16.23 -16.95 -4.98
N ALA A 247 -14.93 -17.29 -4.96
CA ALA A 247 -14.40 -18.41 -5.73
C ALA A 247 -14.87 -19.79 -5.22
N VAL A 248 -15.16 -19.90 -3.91
CA VAL A 248 -15.61 -21.15 -3.26
C VAL A 248 -17.12 -21.26 -3.14
N ARG A 249 -17.84 -20.14 -3.19
CA ARG A 249 -19.30 -20.16 -3.26
C ARG A 249 -19.77 -21.00 -4.46
N GLY A 250 -20.59 -22.00 -4.17
CA GLY A 250 -21.16 -22.90 -5.18
C GLY A 250 -22.08 -22.18 -6.15
N ASP A 251 -22.92 -21.28 -5.63
CA ASP A 251 -23.86 -20.48 -6.40
C ASP A 251 -23.73 -18.98 -6.06
N PRO A 252 -23.57 -18.08 -7.05
CA PRO A 252 -23.48 -16.64 -6.81
C PRO A 252 -24.79 -16.01 -6.31
N ALA A 253 -25.89 -16.76 -6.32
CA ALA A 253 -27.21 -16.33 -5.86
C ALA A 253 -27.52 -16.75 -4.40
N ASP A 254 -26.65 -17.54 -3.76
CA ASP A 254 -26.89 -18.00 -2.39
C ASP A 254 -26.42 -16.97 -1.37
N PHE A 255 -27.40 -16.34 -0.70
CA PHE A 255 -27.19 -15.44 0.44
C PHE A 255 -27.10 -16.20 1.77
N SER A 256 -27.06 -17.53 1.74
CA SER A 256 -27.06 -18.39 2.93
C SER A 256 -25.82 -18.23 3.81
N GLY A 257 -24.75 -17.61 3.30
CA GLY A 257 -23.50 -17.41 4.02
C GLY A 257 -22.72 -18.70 4.26
N MET A 258 -23.12 -19.79 3.60
CA MET A 258 -22.49 -21.10 3.70
C MET A 258 -21.42 -21.25 2.63
N ILE A 259 -20.30 -21.86 3.00
CA ILE A 259 -19.11 -22.05 2.19
C ILE A 259 -18.75 -23.52 2.20
N ASP A 260 -18.50 -24.07 1.01
CA ASP A 260 -18.00 -25.44 0.86
C ASP A 260 -16.50 -25.48 1.19
N TYR A 261 -16.17 -25.93 2.41
CA TYR A 261 -14.79 -25.96 2.87
C TYR A 261 -13.97 -27.08 2.22
N GLU A 262 -14.60 -28.11 1.67
CA GLU A 262 -13.90 -29.18 0.95
C GLU A 262 -13.45 -28.69 -0.43
N ARG A 263 -14.30 -27.92 -1.11
CA ARG A 263 -13.94 -27.18 -2.32
C ARG A 263 -12.85 -26.14 -2.05
N PHE A 264 -12.93 -25.44 -0.92
CA PHE A 264 -11.86 -24.52 -0.49
C PHE A 264 -10.51 -25.24 -0.33
N CYS A 265 -10.49 -26.36 0.41
CA CYS A 265 -9.25 -27.11 0.67
C CYS A 265 -8.66 -27.74 -0.59
N THR A 266 -9.49 -28.19 -1.53
CA THR A 266 -9.04 -28.81 -2.78
C THR A 266 -8.53 -27.76 -3.78
N GLN A 267 -9.24 -26.64 -3.92
CA GLN A 267 -8.90 -25.58 -4.87
C GLN A 267 -7.70 -24.73 -4.41
N PHE A 268 -7.64 -24.38 -3.12
CA PHE A 268 -6.63 -23.45 -2.60
C PHE A 268 -5.47 -24.11 -1.88
N LEU A 269 -5.66 -25.31 -1.32
CA LEU A 269 -4.64 -26.02 -0.54
C LEU A 269 -4.09 -27.28 -1.22
N GLY A 270 -4.56 -27.59 -2.44
CA GLY A 270 -4.04 -28.70 -3.27
C GLY A 270 -4.23 -30.09 -2.67
N LEU A 271 -5.11 -30.26 -1.69
CA LEU A 271 -5.38 -31.56 -1.05
C LEU A 271 -6.26 -32.42 -1.96
N SER A 272 -5.77 -33.57 -2.41
CA SER A 272 -6.56 -34.53 -3.20
C SER A 272 -7.69 -35.14 -2.36
N SER A 273 -8.89 -35.21 -2.94
CA SER A 273 -10.06 -35.86 -2.34
C SER A 273 -9.87 -37.38 -2.28
N ASP A 274 -9.30 -37.91 -1.20
CA ASP A 274 -9.43 -39.33 -0.91
C ASP A 274 -9.55 -39.60 0.60
N GLY A 275 -10.42 -40.54 0.96
CA GLY A 275 -10.66 -40.94 2.36
C GLY A 275 -12.12 -41.00 2.83
N GLY A 276 -13.09 -41.23 1.93
CA GLY A 276 -14.44 -41.64 2.31
C GLY A 276 -14.51 -43.15 2.55
N ALA A 277 -14.39 -43.60 3.80
CA ALA A 277 -14.71 -44.96 4.20
C ALA A 277 -16.21 -45.23 3.98
N GLY A 278 -16.55 -45.82 2.83
CA GLY A 278 -17.89 -46.31 2.56
C GLY A 278 -18.23 -47.56 3.39
N PRO A 279 -19.48 -47.75 3.84
CA PRO A 279 -19.89 -48.97 4.52
C PRO A 279 -19.87 -50.16 3.54
N PRO A 280 -19.64 -51.41 4.02
CA PRO A 280 -19.52 -52.57 3.14
C PRO A 280 -20.88 -52.89 2.49
N ALA A 281 -20.86 -53.00 1.15
CA ALA A 281 -22.02 -53.37 0.36
C ALA A 281 -22.47 -54.80 0.70
N VAL A 282 -23.71 -54.94 1.17
CA VAL A 282 -24.39 -56.23 1.28
C VAL A 282 -24.95 -56.58 -0.11
N SER A 283 -24.40 -57.64 -0.69
CA SER A 283 -24.83 -58.19 -1.97
C SER A 283 -26.22 -58.82 -1.87
N HIS A 284 -27.21 -58.26 -2.58
CA HIS A 284 -28.39 -59.00 -2.98
C HIS A 284 -28.44 -59.10 -4.51
N SER A 285 -28.08 -60.29 -4.98
CA SER A 285 -28.31 -60.76 -6.34
C SER A 285 -29.80 -60.80 -6.67
N ARG A 286 -30.21 -60.12 -7.74
CA ARG A 286 -31.42 -60.51 -8.48
C ARG A 286 -31.14 -60.47 -9.98
N SER A 287 -31.06 -61.67 -10.53
CA SER A 287 -31.15 -62.04 -11.94
C SER A 287 -32.47 -61.57 -12.54
N ALA A 288 -32.43 -60.92 -13.70
CA ALA A 288 -33.60 -60.74 -14.56
C ALA A 288 -33.24 -61.20 -15.98
N SER A 289 -33.69 -62.41 -16.29
CA SER A 289 -33.68 -63.02 -17.62
C SER A 289 -34.99 -62.71 -18.35
N GLY A 290 -34.87 -62.18 -19.57
CA GLY A 290 -35.56 -62.72 -20.75
C GLY A 290 -37.03 -62.44 -21.01
N GLY A 291 -37.28 -61.80 -22.17
CA GLY A 291 -38.45 -61.98 -23.05
C GLY A 291 -39.75 -61.31 -22.58
N GLY A 292 -40.56 -60.67 -23.40
CA GLY A 292 -40.60 -60.55 -24.85
C GLY A 292 -42.02 -60.13 -25.24
N ASP A 293 -42.10 -59.46 -26.39
CA ASP A 293 -43.25 -59.40 -27.31
C ASP A 293 -44.47 -58.51 -27.00
N GLY A 294 -45.00 -57.92 -28.08
CA GLY A 294 -46.44 -57.72 -28.23
C GLY A 294 -47.01 -56.30 -28.17
N GLY A 295 -46.87 -55.54 -29.27
CA GLY A 295 -48.01 -54.98 -30.00
C GLY A 295 -48.80 -53.76 -29.45
N GLY A 296 -48.73 -52.65 -30.20
CA GLY A 296 -49.94 -52.11 -30.84
C GLY A 296 -50.53 -50.77 -30.35
N LYS A 297 -50.81 -49.93 -31.36
CA LYS A 297 -51.78 -48.80 -31.45
C LYS A 297 -51.33 -47.43 -30.88
N GLN A 298 -51.09 -46.46 -31.78
CA GLN A 298 -52.04 -45.46 -32.33
C GLN A 298 -52.50 -44.46 -31.25
N ALA A 299 -51.98 -43.23 -31.27
CA ALA A 299 -52.53 -42.07 -31.99
C ALA A 299 -53.72 -41.46 -31.25
N GLU A 300 -53.47 -40.36 -30.54
CA GLU A 300 -54.00 -39.00 -30.81
C GLU A 300 -53.20 -37.99 -29.97
#